data_AF-A0A950J4G3-F1
#
_entry.id   AF-A0A950J4G3-F1
#
_cell.length_a   1.000
_cell.length_b   1.000
_cell.length_c   1.000
_cell.angle_alpha   90.00
_cell.angle_beta   90.00
_cell.angle_gamma   90.00
#
_symmetry.space_group_name_H-M   'P 1'
#
loop_
_entity.id
_entity.type
_entity.pdbx_description
1 polymer ?
#
loop_
_entity_poly.entity_id
_entity_poly.type
_entity_poly.pdbx_seq_one_letter_code
_entity_poly.pdbx_strand_id
1 'polypeptide(L)' 'MKQTDDVLTIAGRTFSSRLFLGTAGYPNRQVLLDALAASGAELATASIRRISLAGEEESLVDLLKGRVQL' A
#
# COMPACT_ATOMS: atom_id res chain seq x y z
N MET A 1 19.75 -12.70 11.71
CA MET A 1 18.72 -11.98 12.48
C MET A 1 18.67 -10.55 11.97
N LYS A 2 17.55 -10.08 11.41
CA LYS A 2 17.38 -8.68 11.01
C LYS A 2 17.37 -7.84 12.29
N GLN A 3 18.30 -6.90 12.43
CA GLN A 3 18.39 -5.99 13.56
C GLN A 3 17.07 -5.22 13.70
N THR A 4 16.44 -5.29 14.87
CA THR A 4 15.10 -4.73 15.15
C THR A 4 15.14 -3.21 15.43
N ASP A 5 16.31 -2.59 15.40
CA ASP A 5 16.52 -1.20 15.83
C ASP A 5 16.38 -0.17 14.69
N ASP A 6 16.27 -0.61 13.44
CA ASP A 6 16.28 0.29 12.28
C ASP A 6 14.86 0.65 11.79
N VAL A 7 13.98 1.02 12.72
CA VAL A 7 12.59 1.38 12.41
C VAL A 7 12.46 2.80 11.86
N LEU A 8 11.54 2.98 10.92
CA LEU A 8 11.17 4.29 10.38
C LEU A 8 9.88 4.78 11.03
N THR A 9 9.88 6.01 11.58
CA THR A 9 8.67 6.62 12.15
C THR A 9 8.24 7.83 11.32
N ILE A 10 7.00 7.82 10.84
CA ILE A 10 6.39 8.94 10.10
C ILE A 10 5.06 9.28 10.77
N ALA A 11 4.89 10.54 11.18
CA ALA A 11 3.67 11.03 11.81
C ALA A 11 3.15 10.14 12.97
N GLY A 12 4.06 9.65 13.83
CA GLY A 12 3.73 8.80 14.97
C GLY A 12 3.43 7.33 14.63
N ARG A 13 3.61 6.92 13.37
CA ARG A 13 3.40 5.55 12.90
C ARG A 13 4.75 4.91 12.57
N THR A 14 4.98 3.71 13.09
CA THR A 14 6.26 2.99 12.96
C THR A 14 6.17 1.93 11.87
N PHE A 15 7.22 1.86 11.06
CA PHE A 15 7.38 0.93 9.95
C PHE A 15 8.71 0.18 10.12
N SER A 16 8.66 -1.13 9.96
CA SER A 16 9.83 -2.00 9.90
C SER A 16 10.45 -2.03 8.49
N SER A 17 9.67 -1.72 7.47
CA SER A 17 10.07 -1.67 6.07
C SER A 17 10.44 -0.25 5.64
N ARG A 18 11.58 -0.10 4.96
CA ARG A 18 12.03 1.16 4.31
C ARG A 18 11.65 1.24 2.84
N LEU A 19 10.89 0.28 2.34
CA LEU A 19 10.43 0.24 0.96
C LEU A 19 9.00 0.76 0.88
N PHE A 20 8.80 1.83 0.13
CA PHE A 20 7.47 2.35 -0.22
C PHE A 20 7.14 1.96 -1.64
N LEU A 21 5.90 1.55 -1.87
CA LEU A 21 5.42 1.25 -3.23
C LEU A 21 4.45 2.31 -3.74
N GLY A 22 4.43 2.52 -5.05
CA GLY A 22 3.31 3.20 -5.72
C GLY A 22 2.29 2.18 -6.16
N THR A 23 1.03 2.60 -6.34
CA THR A 23 -0.05 1.70 -6.81
C THR A 23 -0.30 1.79 -8.32
N ALA A 24 0.44 2.63 -9.04
CA ALA A 24 0.29 2.84 -10.48
C ALA A 24 1.24 1.94 -11.30
N GLY A 25 0.89 1.69 -12.57
CA GLY A 25 1.75 0.96 -13.51
C GLY A 25 1.63 -0.57 -13.47
N TYR A 26 0.74 -1.12 -12.65
CA TYR A 26 0.48 -2.56 -12.60
C TYR A 26 -0.49 -3.01 -13.70
N PRO A 27 -0.27 -4.18 -14.34
CA PRO A 27 -1.14 -4.69 -15.40
C PRO A 27 -2.58 -4.94 -14.94
N ASN A 28 -2.75 -5.33 -13.67
CA ASN A 28 -4.04 -5.52 -13.03
C ASN A 28 -3.89 -5.49 -11.51
N ARG A 29 -5.03 -5.56 -10.80
CA ARG A 29 -5.11 -5.53 -9.33
C ARG A 29 -4.39 -6.70 -8.67
N GLN A 30 -4.46 -7.90 -9.24
CA GLN A 30 -3.81 -9.08 -8.67
C GLN A 30 -2.28 -8.92 -8.65
N VAL A 31 -1.68 -8.42 -9.75
CA VAL A 31 -0.22 -8.19 -9.80
C VAL A 31 0.22 -7.12 -8.79
N LEU A 32 -0.59 -6.09 -8.54
CA LEU A 32 -0.34 -5.12 -7.47
C LEU A 32 -0.33 -5.80 -6.09
N LEU A 33 -1.32 -6.64 -5.81
CA LEU A 33 -1.42 -7.35 -4.53
C LEU A 33 -0.26 -8.32 -4.32
N ASP A 34 0.12 -9.07 -5.36
CA ASP A 34 1.24 -10.00 -5.33
C ASP A 34 2.55 -9.24 -5.09
N ALA A 35 2.74 -8.09 -5.74
CA ALA A 35 3.92 -7.25 -5.55
C ALA A 35 3.99 -6.67 -4.13
N LEU A 36 2.86 -6.22 -3.55
CA LEU A 36 2.80 -5.74 -2.16
C LEU A 36 3.17 -6.85 -1.17
N ALA A 37 2.63 -8.06 -1.37
CA ALA A 37 2.93 -9.19 -0.52
C ALA A 37 4.40 -9.62 -0.63
N ALA A 38 4.94 -9.67 -1.85
CA ALA A 38 6.33 -10.07 -2.09
C ALA A 38 7.35 -9.02 -1.60
N SER A 39 7.01 -7.73 -1.67
CA SER A 39 7.93 -6.65 -1.29
C SER A 39 8.07 -6.46 0.22
N GLY A 40 7.07 -6.90 1.01
CA GLY A 40 7.00 -6.57 2.43
C GLY A 40 6.91 -5.07 2.69
N ALA A 41 6.34 -4.31 1.76
CA ALA A 41 6.10 -2.88 1.94
C ALA A 41 4.92 -2.69 2.90
N GLU A 42 5.07 -1.80 3.87
CA GLU A 42 4.03 -1.48 4.84
C GLU A 42 3.30 -0.17 4.50
N LEU A 43 3.86 0.61 3.56
CA LEU A 43 3.34 1.89 3.08
C LEU A 43 3.28 1.88 1.54
N ALA A 44 2.17 2.33 0.99
CA ALA A 44 2.00 2.56 -0.43
C ALA A 44 1.39 3.94 -0.71
N THR A 45 1.66 4.50 -1.88
CA THR A 45 1.07 5.76 -2.32
C THR A 45 -0.06 5.51 -3.30
N ALA A 46 -1.17 6.21 -3.13
CA ALA A 46 -2.31 6.16 -4.03
C ALA A 46 -2.68 7.56 -4.53
N SER A 47 -3.12 7.65 -5.78
CA SER A 47 -3.72 8.89 -6.31
C SER A 47 -5.21 8.92 -6.00
N ILE A 48 -5.66 9.93 -5.26
CA ILE A 48 -7.09 10.14 -5.01
C ILE A 48 -7.74 10.72 -6.27
N ARG A 49 -8.76 10.03 -6.78
CA ARG A 49 -9.65 10.49 -7.84
C ARG A 49 -11.07 10.59 -7.30
N ARG A 50 -11.96 11.29 -8.01
CA ARG A 50 -13.38 11.29 -7.67
C ARG A 50 -13.90 9.85 -7.72
N ILE A 51 -14.36 9.39 -6.57
CA ILE A 51 -14.98 8.08 -6.43
C ILE A 51 -16.44 8.26 -6.86
N SER A 52 -16.86 7.57 -7.91
CA SER A 52 -18.26 7.57 -8.31
C SER A 52 -19.03 6.74 -7.28
N LEU A 53 -19.88 7.39 -6.49
CA LEU A 53 -20.78 6.73 -5.54
C LEU A 53 -21.85 5.86 -6.24
N ALA A 54 -21.93 5.94 -7.58
CA ALA A 54 -22.92 5.25 -8.41
C ALA A 54 -22.40 3.95 -9.04
N GLY A 55 -21.14 3.57 -8.82
CA GLY A 55 -20.54 2.35 -9.39
C GLY A 55 -20.26 1.30 -8.33
N GLU A 56 -20.72 0.07 -8.55
CA GLU A 56 -20.51 -1.11 -7.68
C GLU A 56 -19.05 -1.63 -7.68
N GLU A 57 -18.14 -0.98 -8.40
CA GLU A 57 -16.74 -1.42 -8.46
C GLU A 57 -15.96 -0.98 -7.22
N GLU A 58 -15.38 -1.96 -6.52
CA GLU A 58 -14.50 -1.75 -5.37
C GLU A 58 -13.37 -0.76 -5.75
N SER A 59 -13.19 0.30 -4.96
CA SER A 59 -12.15 1.30 -5.22
C SER A 59 -10.76 0.75 -4.88
N LEU A 60 -9.70 1.34 -5.45
CA LEU A 60 -8.32 0.99 -5.08
C LEU A 60 -8.04 1.20 -3.58
N VAL A 61 -8.66 2.19 -2.96
CA VAL A 61 -8.48 2.45 -1.53
C VAL A 61 -9.12 1.33 -0.71
N ASP A 62 -10.31 0.88 -1.10
CA ASP A 62 -10.98 -0.25 -0.45
C ASP A 62 -10.17 -1.54 -0.61
N LEU A 63 -9.63 -1.76 -1.81
CA LEU A 63 -8.75 -2.89 -2.11
C LEU A 63 -7.45 -2.87 -1.28
N LEU A 64 -6.92 -1.71 -0.87
CA LEU A 64 -5.65 -1.64 -0.12
C LEU A 64 -5.85 -1.59 1.39
N LYS A 65 -7.08 -1.33 1.84
CA LYS A 65 -7.44 -1.20 3.25
C LYS A 65 -7.02 -2.44 4.03
N GLY A 66 -6.25 -2.23 5.10
CA GLY A 66 -5.77 -3.29 6.00
C GLY A 66 -4.59 -4.12 5.47
N ARG A 67 -4.14 -3.89 4.23
CA ARG A 67 -2.96 -4.55 3.65
C ARG A 67 -1.71 -3.69 3.80
N VAL A 68 -1.85 -2.41 3.48
CA VAL A 68 -0.81 -1.40 3.61
C VAL A 68 -1.41 -0.10 4.09
N GLN A 69 -0.53 0.80 4.49
CA GLN A 69 -0.88 2.14 4.90
C GLN A 69 -0.80 3.06 3.68
N LEU A 70 -1.70 4.05 3.61
CA LEU A 70 -1.75 5.07 2.56
C LEU A 70 -1.39 6.45 3.12
#